data_AF-A0A2D8VDM4-F1
#
_entry.id   AF-A0A2D8VDM4-F1
#
_cell.length_a   1.000
_cell.length_b   1.000
_cell.length_c   1.000
_cell.angle_alpha   90.00
_cell.angle_beta   90.00
_cell.angle_gamma   90.00
#
_symmetry.space_group_name_H-M   'P 1'
#
loop_
_entity.id
_entity.type
_entity.pdbx_description
1 polymer ?
#
loop_
_entity_poly.entity_id
_entity_poly.type
_entity_poly.pdbx_seq_one_letter_code
_entity_poly.pdbx_strand_id
1 'polypeptide(L)'
;MRKPDAEQIVLQASGSKKIWLVCASVLILVLGVLLTLANGIQSGAYCFFTLIFVIIGGLVDTSKGSNIVLTGKSICGGKIFRKSTDWDRLGKVWMAQYDLVWKGRNAKGGKPYTCKTAYGQFGRECRHNNRHVSIDLALEWIEALRDAGSEGERRELIRKFREATPRTVRSIASLAPDERAKAEKLLKELHGGSSQNWRERKMEIRQYFASKGWAIPQNEPSPAKRVFGCAILIGVLVFWVFFFALMCSRI
;
A
#
# COMPACT_ATOMS: atom_id res chain seq x y z
N MET A 1 31.84 -16.79 -13.91
CA MET A 1 30.42 -17.18 -13.79
C MET A 1 29.88 -16.69 -12.46
N ARG A 2 28.97 -15.70 -12.43
CA ARG A 2 28.32 -15.24 -11.18
C ARG A 2 27.32 -16.30 -10.74
N LYS A 3 27.42 -16.77 -9.50
CA LYS A 3 26.37 -17.57 -8.84
C LYS A 3 25.01 -16.86 -9.02
N PRO A 4 23.93 -17.57 -9.35
CA PRO A 4 22.60 -16.96 -9.33
C PRO A 4 22.35 -16.50 -7.89
N ASP A 5 22.11 -15.19 -7.73
CA ASP A 5 21.72 -14.57 -6.47
C ASP A 5 20.59 -15.39 -5.83
N ALA A 6 20.76 -15.68 -4.54
CA ALA A 6 19.85 -16.45 -3.71
C ALA A 6 18.38 -16.16 -4.02
N GLU A 7 17.56 -17.21 -4.09
CA GLU A 7 16.10 -17.14 -4.28
C GLU A 7 15.47 -16.34 -3.12
N GLN A 8 15.35 -15.03 -3.33
CA GLN A 8 14.78 -14.07 -2.39
C GLN A 8 13.72 -13.20 -3.06
N ILE A 9 12.71 -12.76 -2.33
CA ILE A 9 11.78 -11.73 -2.79
C ILE A 9 11.95 -10.50 -1.92
N VAL A 10 12.14 -9.34 -2.58
CA VAL A 10 12.32 -8.06 -1.90
C VAL A 10 11.04 -7.23 -2.07
N LEU A 11 10.40 -6.91 -0.95
CA LEU A 11 9.28 -5.96 -0.90
C LEU A 11 9.84 -4.58 -0.55
N GLN A 12 9.74 -3.64 -1.49
CA GLN A 12 10.21 -2.26 -1.35
C GLN A 12 9.04 -1.29 -1.19
N ALA A 13 9.34 -0.04 -0.77
CA ALA A 13 8.33 1.01 -0.72
C ALA A 13 7.67 1.20 -2.10
N SER A 14 6.34 1.28 -2.10
CA SER A 14 5.50 1.47 -3.31
C SER A 14 5.89 2.72 -4.11
N GLY A 15 5.83 2.64 -5.44
CA GLY A 15 6.03 3.77 -6.35
C GLY A 15 5.06 4.91 -6.10
N SER A 16 3.81 4.61 -5.72
CA SER A 16 2.82 5.62 -5.32
C SER A 16 3.29 6.47 -4.15
N LYS A 17 4.06 5.90 -3.21
CA LYS A 17 4.65 6.65 -2.09
C LYS A 17 5.75 7.61 -2.57
N LYS A 18 6.55 7.22 -3.57
CA LYS A 18 7.56 8.09 -4.18
C LYS A 18 6.91 9.27 -4.89
N ILE A 19 5.84 9.01 -5.65
CA ILE A 19 5.07 10.06 -6.35
C ILE A 19 4.47 11.04 -5.33
N TRP A 20 3.85 10.53 -4.26
CA TRP A 20 3.30 11.37 -3.20
C TRP A 20 4.34 12.29 -2.56
N LEU A 21 5.54 11.76 -2.27
CA LEU A 21 6.65 12.52 -1.70
C LEU A 21 7.09 13.66 -2.64
N VAL A 22 7.25 13.37 -3.94
CA VAL A 22 7.59 14.38 -4.94
C VAL A 22 6.53 15.47 -5.01
N CYS A 23 5.24 15.09 -5.10
CA CYS A 23 4.14 16.05 -5.14
C CYS A 23 4.07 16.92 -3.88
N ALA A 24 4.24 16.32 -2.70
CA ALA A 24 4.24 17.05 -1.43
C ALA A 24 5.42 18.03 -1.34
N SER A 25 6.62 17.61 -1.76
CA SER A 25 7.80 18.48 -1.79
C SER A 25 7.61 19.68 -2.73
N VAL A 26 7.06 19.47 -3.94
CA VAL A 26 6.77 20.57 -4.87
C VAL A 26 5.74 21.54 -4.28
N LEU A 27 4.67 21.02 -3.68
CA LEU A 27 3.62 21.86 -3.09
C LEU A 27 4.16 22.73 -1.95
N ILE A 28 4.98 22.16 -1.05
CA ILE A 28 5.59 22.90 0.06
C ILE A 28 6.55 23.99 -0.47
N LEU A 29 7.30 23.69 -1.53
CA LEU A 29 8.19 24.67 -2.15
C LEU A 29 7.42 25.84 -2.76
N VAL A 30 6.35 25.57 -3.51
CA VAL A 30 5.48 26.62 -4.08
C VAL A 30 4.84 27.45 -2.97
N LEU A 31 4.31 26.79 -1.93
CA LEU A 31 3.70 27.48 -0.79
C LEU A 31 4.71 28.37 -0.06
N GLY A 32 5.94 27.87 0.14
CA GLY A 32 7.01 28.62 0.76
C GLY A 32 7.39 29.88 -0.03
N VAL A 33 7.48 29.79 -1.36
CA VAL A 33 7.73 30.96 -2.22
C VAL A 33 6.58 31.97 -2.12
N LEU A 34 5.32 31.52 -2.23
CA LEU A 34 4.16 32.41 -2.14
C LEU A 34 4.06 33.11 -0.78
N LEU A 35 4.30 32.39 0.32
CA LEU A 35 4.29 32.98 1.66
C LEU A 35 5.45 33.95 1.87
N THR A 36 6.63 33.65 1.31
CA THR A 36 7.77 34.57 1.33
C THR A 36 7.43 35.89 0.62
N LEU A 37 6.75 35.81 -0.52
CA LEU A 37 6.32 36.98 -1.29
C LEU A 37 5.23 37.78 -0.55
N ALA A 38 4.31 37.10 0.14
CA ALA A 38 3.17 37.74 0.81
C ALA A 38 3.51 38.31 2.20
N ASN A 39 4.30 37.60 3.00
CA ASN A 39 4.50 37.87 4.43
C ASN A 39 5.98 38.01 4.82
N GLY A 40 6.89 38.07 3.84
CA GLY A 40 8.32 38.22 4.06
C GLY A 40 9.04 36.92 4.45
N ILE A 41 10.37 37.02 4.52
CA ILE A 41 11.34 35.90 4.60
C ILE A 41 11.09 34.96 5.79
N GLN A 42 10.64 35.50 6.93
CA GLN A 42 10.44 34.73 8.15
C GLN A 42 9.34 33.66 7.99
N SER A 43 8.30 33.93 7.19
CA SER A 43 7.23 32.96 6.91
C SER A 43 7.65 31.85 5.94
N GLY A 44 8.49 32.19 4.96
CA GLY A 44 9.10 31.25 4.02
C GLY A 44 10.00 30.23 4.72
N ALA A 45 10.77 30.68 5.71
CA ALA A 45 11.68 29.83 6.47
C ALA A 45 10.97 28.60 7.08
N TYR A 46 9.77 28.78 7.65
CA TYR A 46 8.98 27.66 8.20
C TYR A 46 8.62 26.59 7.16
N CYS A 47 8.30 27.01 5.92
CA CYS A 47 8.03 26.09 4.83
C CYS A 47 9.28 25.32 4.40
N PHE A 48 10.43 26.00 4.33
CA PHE A 48 11.71 25.33 4.05
C PHE A 48 12.12 24.34 5.15
N PHE A 49 11.92 24.69 6.43
CA PHE A 49 12.14 23.75 7.52
C PHE A 49 11.22 22.53 7.40
N THR A 50 9.94 22.72 7.09
CA THR A 50 8.98 21.62 6.92
C THR A 50 9.34 20.75 5.71
N LEU A 51 9.81 21.36 4.62
CA LEU A 51 10.32 20.64 3.44
C LEU A 51 11.46 19.68 3.82
N ILE A 52 12.42 20.14 4.62
CA ILE A 52 13.54 19.31 5.09
C ILE A 52 13.03 18.10 5.86
N PHE A 53 12.09 18.28 6.81
CA PHE A 53 11.51 17.17 7.56
C PHE A 53 10.75 16.18 6.67
N VAL A 54 9.98 16.66 5.69
CA VAL A 54 9.25 15.81 4.74
C VAL A 54 10.21 15.00 3.88
N ILE A 55 11.27 15.62 3.38
CA ILE A 55 12.30 14.94 2.57
C ILE A 55 13.04 13.90 3.41
N ILE A 56 13.52 14.24 4.60
CA ILE A 56 14.24 13.31 5.48
C ILE A 56 13.35 12.12 5.87
N GLY A 57 12.13 12.39 6.34
CA GLY A 57 11.18 11.34 6.71
C GLY A 57 10.85 10.42 5.54
N GLY A 58 10.65 11.01 4.36
CA GLY A 58 10.40 10.28 3.12
C GLY A 58 11.59 9.44 2.64
N LEU A 59 12.82 9.95 2.76
CA LEU A 59 14.05 9.22 2.42
C LEU A 59 14.26 8.01 3.33
N VAL A 60 14.01 8.15 4.65
CA VAL A 60 14.14 7.03 5.59
C VAL A 60 13.17 5.91 5.22
N ASP A 61 11.93 6.25 4.91
CA ASP A 61 10.89 5.28 4.58
C ASP A 61 11.09 4.62 3.21
N THR A 62 11.66 5.32 2.24
CA THR A 62 11.97 4.81 0.89
C THR A 62 13.37 4.20 0.77
N SER A 63 14.17 4.26 1.84
CA SER A 63 15.52 3.72 1.87
C SER A 63 15.55 2.21 1.62
N LYS A 64 16.64 1.71 1.04
CA LYS A 64 16.88 0.26 0.91
C LYS A 64 16.84 -0.45 2.28
N GLY A 65 17.16 0.26 3.36
CA GLY A 65 17.11 -0.23 4.74
C GLY A 65 15.73 -0.73 5.14
N SER A 66 14.67 -0.06 4.67
CA SER A 66 13.29 -0.41 4.98
C SER A 66 12.77 -1.64 4.23
N ASN A 67 13.49 -2.18 3.24
CA ASN A 67 13.04 -3.33 2.46
C ASN A 67 12.80 -4.58 3.33
N ILE A 68 11.69 -5.26 3.07
CA ILE A 68 11.44 -6.59 3.64
C ILE A 68 11.99 -7.60 2.64
N VAL A 69 12.85 -8.50 3.09
CA VAL A 69 13.46 -9.53 2.25
C VAL A 69 13.02 -10.88 2.77
N LEU A 70 12.37 -11.68 1.93
CA LEU A 70 12.00 -13.05 2.24
C LEU A 70 12.92 -13.96 1.45
N THR A 71 13.54 -14.93 2.12
CA THR A 71 14.44 -15.92 1.52
C THR A 71 13.99 -17.32 1.89
N GLY A 72 14.58 -18.37 1.30
CA GLY A 72 14.30 -19.74 1.74
C GLY A 72 14.65 -20.01 3.22
N LYS A 73 15.52 -19.20 3.84
CA LYS A 73 16.04 -19.43 5.19
C LYS A 73 15.43 -18.51 6.24
N SER A 74 15.20 -17.26 5.89
CA SER A 74 14.81 -16.22 6.84
C SER A 74 13.97 -15.10 6.23
N ILE A 75 13.29 -14.37 7.10
CA ILE A 75 12.71 -13.05 6.85
C ILE A 75 13.63 -11.98 7.44
N CYS A 76 13.93 -10.95 6.65
CA CYS A 76 14.69 -9.78 7.08
C CYS A 76 13.86 -8.51 6.95
N GLY A 77 13.97 -7.63 7.95
CA GLY A 77 13.48 -6.25 7.84
C GLY A 77 13.91 -5.40 9.02
N GLY A 78 13.32 -4.22 9.15
CA GLY A 78 13.68 -3.19 10.11
C GLY A 78 13.89 -1.83 9.45
N LYS A 79 13.68 -0.74 10.19
CA LYS A 79 13.77 0.62 9.64
C LYS A 79 15.21 1.15 9.57
N ILE A 80 15.99 0.91 10.62
CA ILE A 80 17.37 1.42 10.78
C ILE A 80 18.35 0.25 10.87
N PHE A 81 18.08 -0.72 11.76
CA PHE A 81 18.87 -1.94 11.88
C PHE A 81 18.07 -3.12 11.32
N ARG A 82 18.65 -3.81 10.35
CA ARG A 82 18.06 -5.03 9.81
C ARG A 82 18.19 -6.18 10.80
N LYS A 83 17.07 -6.84 11.06
CA LYS A 83 17.00 -8.06 11.83
C LYS A 83 16.57 -9.20 10.92
N SER A 84 17.33 -10.28 10.95
CA SER A 84 17.00 -11.55 10.28
C SER A 84 16.39 -12.51 11.30
N THR A 85 15.25 -13.08 10.95
CA THR A 85 14.59 -14.14 11.72
C THR A 85 14.48 -15.37 10.83
N ASP A 86 15.04 -16.49 11.27
CA ASP A 86 14.87 -17.77 10.59
C ASP A 86 13.41 -18.24 10.73
N TRP A 87 12.89 -18.97 9.73
CA TRP A 87 11.47 -19.34 9.67
C TRP A 87 10.99 -20.17 10.86
N ASP A 88 11.84 -21.07 11.38
CA ASP A 88 11.62 -21.89 12.58
C ASP A 88 11.49 -21.06 13.87
N ARG A 89 12.02 -19.83 13.86
CA ARG A 89 12.05 -18.91 15.00
C ARG A 89 11.12 -17.72 14.83
N LEU A 90 10.33 -17.72 13.76
CA LEU A 90 9.35 -16.69 13.48
C LEU A 90 8.10 -16.95 14.33
N GLY A 91 7.77 -16.00 15.18
CA GLY A 91 6.53 -16.02 15.95
C GLY A 91 5.33 -15.51 15.15
N LYS A 92 4.33 -15.00 15.87
CA LYS A 92 3.18 -14.34 15.26
C LYS A 92 3.65 -13.16 14.39
N VAL A 93 3.03 -13.02 13.23
CA VAL A 93 3.17 -11.89 12.32
C VAL A 93 1.83 -11.18 12.28
N TRP A 94 1.81 -9.86 12.38
CA TRP A 94 0.58 -9.08 12.34
C TRP A 94 0.85 -7.67 11.81
N MET A 95 -0.23 -7.01 11.40
CA MET A 95 -0.20 -5.59 11.08
C MET A 95 -0.52 -4.79 12.35
N ALA A 96 0.36 -3.87 12.70
CA ALA A 96 0.00 -2.69 13.50
C ALA A 96 -0.26 -1.52 12.53
N GLN A 97 -0.88 -0.42 12.98
CA GLN A 97 -1.28 0.75 12.17
C GLN A 97 -0.82 0.79 10.69
N TYR A 98 0.47 1.03 10.41
CA TYR A 98 1.05 0.96 9.06
C TYR A 98 2.36 0.17 9.01
N ASP A 99 2.58 -0.69 9.99
CA ASP A 99 3.81 -1.43 10.18
C ASP A 99 3.53 -2.93 10.18
N LEU A 100 4.33 -3.66 9.42
CA LEU A 100 4.40 -5.10 9.54
C LEU A 100 5.27 -5.43 10.76
N VAL A 101 4.69 -6.16 11.71
CA VAL A 101 5.32 -6.50 12.98
C VAL A 101 5.40 -8.01 13.13
N TRP A 102 6.54 -8.50 13.59
CA TRP A 102 6.70 -9.91 13.93
C TRP A 102 7.57 -10.10 15.16
N LYS A 103 7.32 -11.19 15.88
CA LYS A 103 8.24 -11.66 16.92
C LYS A 103 9.27 -12.59 16.29
N GLY A 104 10.52 -12.48 16.71
CA GLY A 104 11.59 -13.36 16.27
C GLY A 104 12.61 -13.63 17.36
N ARG A 105 13.43 -14.64 17.14
CA ARG A 105 14.72 -14.82 17.82
C ARG A 105 15.84 -14.70 16.80
N ASN A 106 17.00 -14.23 17.24
CA ASN A 106 18.17 -14.13 16.38
C ASN A 106 18.72 -15.54 16.06
N ALA A 107 19.50 -15.65 14.99
CA ALA A 107 20.07 -16.92 14.51
C ALA A 107 20.92 -17.67 15.57
N LYS A 108 21.42 -16.98 16.61
CA LYS A 108 22.15 -17.58 17.74
C LYS A 108 21.29 -18.01 18.94
N GLY A 109 19.96 -17.97 18.84
CA GLY A 109 19.05 -18.42 19.90
C GLY A 109 18.95 -17.47 21.11
N GLY A 110 19.42 -16.22 20.96
CA GLY A 110 19.35 -15.17 21.97
C GLY A 110 17.95 -14.60 22.19
N LYS A 111 17.90 -13.48 22.94
CA LYS A 111 16.66 -12.91 23.48
C LYS A 111 15.60 -12.65 22.40
N PRO A 112 14.32 -12.94 22.69
CA PRO A 112 13.23 -12.63 21.78
C PRO A 112 13.18 -11.13 21.52
N TYR A 113 12.84 -10.76 20.30
CA TYR A 113 12.66 -9.38 19.91
C TYR A 113 11.39 -9.20 19.07
N THR A 114 10.89 -7.98 19.06
CA THR A 114 9.86 -7.54 18.12
C THR A 114 10.54 -6.77 17.00
N CYS A 115 10.36 -7.22 15.76
CA CYS A 115 10.74 -6.46 14.58
C CYS A 115 9.54 -5.63 14.11
N LYS A 116 9.81 -4.39 13.75
CA LYS A 116 8.82 -3.45 13.22
C LYS A 116 9.37 -2.89 11.92
N THR A 117 8.63 -3.10 10.84
CA THR A 117 9.01 -2.60 9.51
C THR A 117 7.85 -1.84 8.90
N ALA A 118 8.09 -0.59 8.49
CA ALA A 118 7.06 0.27 7.91
C ALA A 118 6.50 -0.33 6.62
N TYR A 119 5.27 -0.82 6.61
CA TYR A 119 4.66 -1.32 5.38
C TYR A 119 4.13 -0.16 4.53
N GLY A 120 3.54 0.83 5.21
CA GLY A 120 2.94 2.02 4.62
C GLY A 120 1.52 1.76 4.11
N GLN A 121 0.74 2.84 4.05
CA GLN A 121 -0.68 2.84 3.64
C GLN A 121 -0.92 2.52 2.15
N PHE A 122 0.13 2.60 1.33
CA PHE A 122 0.07 2.32 -0.11
C PHE A 122 0.65 0.95 -0.44
N GLY A 123 0.75 0.07 0.55
CA GLY A 123 1.42 -1.23 0.47
C GLY A 123 2.87 -1.16 0.01
N ARG A 124 3.34 -2.29 -0.53
CA ARG A 124 4.70 -2.44 -1.05
C ARG A 124 4.70 -2.99 -2.45
N GLU A 125 5.85 -2.90 -3.11
CA GLU A 125 6.05 -3.50 -4.42
C GLU A 125 7.10 -4.60 -4.34
N CYS A 126 6.85 -5.71 -5.01
CA CYS A 126 7.87 -6.71 -5.25
C CYS A 126 8.89 -6.15 -6.25
N ARG A 127 10.15 -6.06 -5.84
CA ARG A 127 11.24 -5.50 -6.67
C ARG A 127 11.51 -6.31 -7.95
N HIS A 128 11.09 -7.58 -7.99
CA HIS A 128 11.41 -8.49 -9.10
C HIS A 128 10.44 -8.38 -10.27
N ASN A 129 9.18 -8.05 -10.01
CA ASN A 129 8.13 -7.98 -11.03
C ASN A 129 7.31 -6.68 -10.96
N ASN A 130 7.70 -5.74 -10.09
CA ASN A 130 6.98 -4.49 -9.79
C ASN A 130 5.51 -4.69 -9.39
N ARG A 131 5.14 -5.91 -8.99
CA ARG A 131 3.78 -6.23 -8.57
C ARG A 131 3.50 -5.55 -7.25
N HIS A 132 2.35 -4.90 -7.18
CA HIS A 132 1.83 -4.38 -5.92
C HIS A 132 1.48 -5.53 -4.96
N VAL A 133 1.95 -5.42 -3.72
CA VAL A 133 1.74 -6.37 -2.63
C VAL A 133 1.03 -5.62 -1.51
N SER A 134 -0.27 -5.87 -1.36
CA SER A 134 -1.04 -5.35 -0.22
C SER A 134 -0.62 -6.06 1.06
N ILE A 135 -0.99 -5.50 2.21
CA ILE A 135 -0.63 -6.09 3.51
C ILE A 135 -1.17 -7.51 3.68
N ASP A 136 -2.42 -7.75 3.28
CA ASP A 136 -3.04 -9.08 3.36
C ASP A 136 -2.30 -10.10 2.50
N LEU A 137 -1.80 -9.69 1.33
CA LEU A 137 -1.01 -10.56 0.46
C LEU A 137 0.37 -10.85 1.07
N ALA A 138 1.01 -9.84 1.66
CA ALA A 138 2.30 -10.04 2.32
C ALA A 138 2.18 -10.97 3.53
N LEU A 139 1.11 -10.86 4.32
CA LEU A 139 0.84 -11.77 5.44
C LEU A 139 0.68 -13.21 4.94
N GLU A 140 -0.10 -13.45 3.88
CA GLU A 140 -0.23 -14.77 3.28
C GLU A 140 1.11 -15.35 2.80
N TRP A 141 1.94 -14.52 2.14
CA TRP A 141 3.25 -14.97 1.67
C TRP A 141 4.16 -15.37 2.84
N ILE A 142 4.14 -14.59 3.91
CA ILE A 142 4.96 -14.86 5.10
C ILE A 142 4.46 -16.09 5.86
N GLU A 143 3.15 -16.26 5.99
CA GLU A 143 2.54 -17.44 6.61
C GLU A 143 2.83 -18.70 5.80
N ALA A 144 2.66 -18.67 4.47
CA ALA A 144 3.00 -19.79 3.60
C ALA A 144 4.49 -20.19 3.70
N LEU A 145 5.40 -19.21 3.80
CA LEU A 145 6.83 -19.50 3.97
C LEU A 145 7.17 -20.04 5.36
N ARG A 146 6.49 -19.55 6.40
CA ARG A 146 6.64 -20.07 7.76
C ARG A 146 6.16 -21.52 7.86
N ASP A 147 5.01 -21.81 7.27
CA ASP A 147 4.32 -23.10 7.40
C ASP A 147 4.89 -24.17 6.44
N ALA A 148 5.69 -23.77 5.45
CA ALA A 148 6.43 -24.68 4.59
C ALA A 148 7.41 -25.57 5.38
N GLY A 149 7.42 -26.86 5.08
CA GLY A 149 8.14 -27.89 5.82
C GLY A 149 9.65 -27.96 5.52
N SER A 150 10.12 -27.29 4.45
CA SER A 150 11.53 -27.31 4.07
C SER A 150 12.00 -26.01 3.40
N GLU A 151 13.32 -25.79 3.38
CA GLU A 151 13.91 -24.68 2.63
C GLU A 151 13.65 -24.80 1.11
N GLY A 152 13.60 -26.02 0.57
CA GLY A 152 13.29 -26.27 -0.85
C GLY A 152 11.86 -25.84 -1.21
N GLU A 153 10.89 -26.18 -0.38
CA GLU A 153 9.50 -25.74 -0.56
C GLU A 153 9.36 -24.21 -0.48
N ARG A 154 10.06 -23.57 0.45
CA ARG A 154 10.09 -22.10 0.57
C ARG A 154 10.66 -21.42 -0.68
N ARG A 155 11.71 -21.99 -1.26
CA ARG A 155 12.31 -21.49 -2.51
C ARG A 155 11.33 -21.58 -3.67
N GLU A 156 10.59 -22.67 -3.77
CA GLU A 156 9.55 -22.85 -4.77
C GLU A 156 8.38 -21.86 -4.58
N LEU A 157 7.95 -21.62 -3.34
CA LEU A 157 6.98 -20.57 -3.03
C LEU A 157 7.49 -19.18 -3.42
N ILE A 158 8.75 -18.84 -3.13
CA ILE A 158 9.37 -17.57 -3.54
C ILE A 158 9.37 -17.44 -5.07
N ARG A 159 9.64 -18.53 -5.80
CA ARG A 159 9.57 -18.55 -7.26
C ARG A 159 8.16 -18.22 -7.74
N LYS A 160 7.13 -18.85 -7.16
CA LYS A 160 5.72 -18.57 -7.46
C LYS A 160 5.33 -17.12 -7.13
N PHE A 161 5.80 -16.57 -6.01
CA PHE A 161 5.48 -15.18 -5.63
C PHE A 161 6.10 -14.14 -6.59
N ARG A 162 7.22 -14.49 -7.24
CA ARG A 162 7.86 -13.66 -8.26
C ARG A 162 7.12 -13.70 -9.61
N GLU A 163 6.21 -14.66 -9.82
CA GLU A 163 5.42 -14.73 -11.05
C GLU A 163 4.53 -13.49 -11.22
N ALA A 164 4.22 -13.18 -12.48
CA ALA A 164 3.35 -12.07 -12.82
C ALA A 164 1.93 -12.30 -12.28
N THR A 165 1.20 -11.21 -12.10
CA THR A 165 -0.22 -11.25 -11.75
C THR A 165 -1.01 -12.07 -12.78
N PRO A 166 -2.03 -12.85 -12.36
CA PRO A 166 -2.87 -13.57 -13.31
C PRO A 166 -3.46 -12.63 -14.36
N ARG A 167 -3.37 -13.01 -15.64
CA ARG A 167 -3.95 -12.25 -16.76
C ARG A 167 -5.47 -12.39 -16.82
N THR A 168 -5.98 -13.52 -16.35
CA THR A 168 -7.40 -13.84 -16.35
C THR A 168 -8.05 -13.45 -15.03
N VAL A 169 -9.14 -12.71 -15.11
CA VAL A 169 -9.95 -12.35 -13.95
C VAL A 169 -11.03 -13.42 -13.74
N ARG A 170 -11.08 -13.99 -12.54
CA ARG A 170 -12.06 -15.02 -12.13
C ARG A 170 -13.19 -14.38 -11.33
N SER A 171 -14.41 -14.86 -11.54
CA SER A 171 -15.56 -14.44 -10.72
C SER A 171 -15.47 -15.07 -9.34
N ILE A 172 -15.98 -14.37 -8.32
CA ILE A 172 -15.95 -14.86 -6.93
C ILE A 172 -16.69 -16.19 -6.77
N ALA A 173 -17.78 -16.37 -7.52
CA ALA A 173 -18.56 -17.62 -7.52
C ALA A 173 -17.76 -18.83 -8.04
N SER A 174 -16.72 -18.61 -8.86
CA SER A 174 -15.85 -19.66 -9.41
C SER A 174 -14.60 -19.96 -8.55
N LEU A 175 -14.44 -19.28 -7.41
CA LEU A 175 -13.29 -19.47 -6.53
C LEU A 175 -13.47 -20.69 -5.63
N ALA A 176 -12.36 -21.25 -5.15
CA ALA A 176 -12.37 -22.28 -4.12
C ALA A 176 -13.05 -21.76 -2.84
N PRO A 177 -13.61 -22.64 -1.98
CA PRO A 177 -14.41 -22.23 -0.83
C PRO A 177 -13.69 -21.26 0.14
N ASP A 178 -12.40 -21.49 0.36
CA ASP A 178 -11.52 -20.67 1.20
C ASP A 178 -11.22 -19.30 0.55
N GLU A 179 -10.84 -19.30 -0.73
CA GLU A 179 -10.63 -18.07 -1.52
C GLU A 179 -11.91 -17.23 -1.56
N ARG A 180 -13.06 -17.88 -1.78
CA ARG A 180 -14.38 -17.26 -1.84
C ARG A 180 -14.76 -16.62 -0.51
N ALA A 181 -14.61 -17.34 0.61
CA ALA A 181 -14.91 -16.79 1.94
C ALA A 181 -14.07 -15.54 2.24
N LYS A 182 -12.79 -15.54 1.86
CA LYS A 182 -11.92 -14.36 2.01
C LYS A 182 -12.34 -13.22 1.08
N ALA A 183 -12.67 -13.50 -0.18
CA ALA A 183 -13.16 -12.51 -1.13
C ALA A 183 -14.45 -11.84 -0.64
N GLU A 184 -15.43 -12.62 -0.17
CA GLU A 184 -16.70 -12.11 0.36
C GLU A 184 -16.49 -11.25 1.62
N LYS A 185 -15.62 -11.67 2.54
CA LYS A 185 -15.24 -10.87 3.71
C LYS A 185 -14.69 -9.50 3.31
N LEU A 186 -13.74 -9.48 2.37
CA LEU A 186 -13.12 -8.25 1.88
C LEU A 186 -14.11 -7.38 1.09
N LEU A 187 -15.07 -7.96 0.37
CA LEU A 187 -16.13 -7.19 -0.28
C LEU A 187 -17.10 -6.56 0.72
N LYS A 188 -17.47 -7.29 1.77
CA LYS A 188 -18.30 -6.75 2.84
C LYS A 188 -17.60 -5.57 3.51
N GLU A 189 -16.29 -5.72 3.78
CA GLU A 189 -15.45 -4.63 4.23
C GLU A 189 -15.49 -3.48 3.23
N LEU A 190 -15.27 -3.75 1.92
CA LEU A 190 -15.28 -2.78 0.80
C LEU A 190 -16.59 -1.96 0.68
N HIS A 191 -17.72 -2.49 1.13
CA HIS A 191 -19.02 -1.83 1.03
C HIS A 191 -19.53 -1.21 2.34
N GLY A 192 -19.08 -1.69 3.50
CA GLY A 192 -19.58 -1.27 4.82
C GLY A 192 -18.87 -0.09 5.48
N GLY A 193 -18.02 0.64 4.76
CA GLY A 193 -16.98 1.51 5.34
C GLY A 193 -17.43 2.55 6.37
N SER A 194 -16.79 2.54 7.55
CA SER A 194 -16.90 3.59 8.58
C SER A 194 -15.60 3.89 9.35
N SER A 195 -14.42 3.45 8.89
CA SER A 195 -13.16 3.65 9.61
C SER A 195 -12.44 4.95 9.21
N GLN A 196 -11.60 5.45 10.12
CA GLN A 196 -10.84 6.70 9.95
C GLN A 196 -9.87 6.65 8.73
N ASN A 197 -9.39 5.46 8.35
CA ASN A 197 -8.47 5.23 7.22
C ASN A 197 -9.13 4.40 6.10
N TRP A 198 -10.43 4.60 5.93
CA TRP A 198 -11.26 3.81 5.03
C TRP A 198 -10.83 3.92 3.55
N ARG A 199 -10.38 5.12 3.13
CA ARG A 199 -9.98 5.35 1.74
C ARG A 199 -8.73 4.56 1.37
N GLU A 200 -7.74 4.52 2.27
CA GLU A 200 -6.52 3.73 2.08
C GLU A 200 -6.85 2.24 2.05
N ARG A 201 -7.63 1.76 3.02
CA ARG A 201 -8.03 0.35 3.09
C ARG A 201 -8.80 -0.11 1.84
N LYS A 202 -9.69 0.75 1.32
CA LYS A 202 -10.40 0.52 0.06
C LYS A 202 -9.45 0.31 -1.12
N MET A 203 -8.37 1.08 -1.20
CA MET A 203 -7.36 0.92 -2.25
C MET A 203 -6.59 -0.39 -2.09
N GLU A 204 -6.18 -0.74 -0.86
CA GLU A 204 -5.49 -2.00 -0.59
C GLU A 204 -6.33 -3.22 -0.96
N ILE A 205 -7.63 -3.22 -0.63
CA ILE A 205 -8.56 -4.31 -0.99
C ILE A 205 -8.63 -4.44 -2.51
N ARG A 206 -8.79 -3.33 -3.23
CA ARG A 206 -8.84 -3.36 -4.71
C ARG A 206 -7.55 -3.91 -5.31
N GLN A 207 -6.41 -3.51 -4.77
CA GLN A 207 -5.11 -4.01 -5.20
C GLN A 207 -4.94 -5.50 -4.88
N TYR A 208 -5.43 -5.96 -3.73
CA TYR A 208 -5.43 -7.38 -3.37
C TYR A 208 -6.22 -8.21 -4.39
N PHE A 209 -7.45 -7.77 -4.74
CA PHE A 209 -8.26 -8.42 -5.77
C PHE A 209 -7.55 -8.45 -7.12
N ALA A 210 -6.98 -7.33 -7.57
CA ALA A 210 -6.19 -7.27 -8.79
C ALA A 210 -5.00 -8.25 -8.73
N SER A 211 -4.33 -8.35 -7.58
CA SER A 211 -3.19 -9.25 -7.39
C SER A 211 -3.58 -10.73 -7.50
N LYS A 212 -4.77 -11.10 -7.04
CA LYS A 212 -5.29 -12.46 -7.07
C LYS A 212 -6.02 -12.80 -8.38
N GLY A 213 -6.23 -11.80 -9.25
CA GLY A 213 -7.05 -11.95 -10.44
C GLY A 213 -8.51 -12.19 -10.11
N TRP A 214 -9.05 -11.56 -9.07
CA TRP A 214 -10.44 -11.70 -8.66
C TRP A 214 -11.29 -10.52 -9.15
N ALA A 215 -12.48 -10.81 -9.67
CA ALA A 215 -13.42 -9.79 -10.08
C ALA A 215 -14.03 -9.09 -8.87
N ILE A 216 -14.05 -7.76 -8.89
CA ILE A 216 -14.86 -6.97 -7.96
C ILE A 216 -16.23 -6.78 -8.63
N PRO A 217 -17.32 -7.34 -8.10
CA PRO A 217 -18.64 -7.10 -8.63
C PRO A 217 -18.95 -5.61 -8.54
N GLN A 218 -19.36 -5.01 -9.66
CA GLN A 218 -19.80 -3.62 -9.64
C GLN A 218 -21.18 -3.57 -9.00
N ASN A 219 -21.29 -2.84 -7.89
CA ASN A 219 -22.60 -2.48 -7.39
C ASN A 219 -23.20 -1.47 -8.37
N GLU A 220 -24.27 -1.84 -9.05
CA GLU A 220 -25.07 -0.85 -9.75
C GLU A 220 -25.52 0.23 -8.74
N PRO A 221 -25.35 1.53 -9.05
CA PRO A 221 -25.84 2.56 -8.17
C PRO A 221 -27.34 2.39 -8.02
N SER A 222 -27.82 2.40 -6.77
CA SER A 222 -29.24 2.26 -6.50
C SER A 222 -30.04 3.32 -7.26
N PRO A 223 -31.30 3.06 -7.63
CA PRO A 223 -32.13 4.00 -8.38
C PRO A 223 -32.14 5.40 -7.74
N ALA A 224 -32.23 5.46 -6.41
CA ALA A 224 -32.18 6.71 -5.63
C ALA A 224 -30.86 7.50 -5.81
N LYS A 225 -29.71 6.82 -5.86
CA LYS A 225 -28.40 7.47 -6.08
C LYS A 225 -28.25 7.98 -7.52
N ARG A 226 -28.82 7.27 -8.50
CA ARG A 226 -28.86 7.74 -9.90
C ARG A 226 -29.71 9.00 -10.02
N VAL A 227 -30.91 9.01 -9.44
CA VAL A 227 -31.81 10.18 -9.43
C VAL A 227 -31.16 11.38 -8.76
N PHE A 228 -30.53 11.18 -7.60
CA PHE A 228 -29.83 12.25 -6.88
C PHE A 228 -28.65 12.82 -7.69
N GLY A 229 -27.87 11.96 -8.35
CA GLY A 229 -26.77 12.40 -9.23
C GLY A 229 -27.26 13.22 -10.43
N CYS A 230 -28.35 12.78 -11.08
CA CYS A 230 -28.98 13.54 -12.16
C CYS A 230 -29.54 14.89 -11.68
N ALA A 231 -30.17 14.93 -10.50
CA ALA A 231 -30.68 16.17 -9.92
C ALA A 231 -29.56 17.19 -9.64
N ILE A 232 -28.40 16.75 -9.15
CA ILE A 232 -27.22 17.61 -8.97
C ILE A 232 -26.73 18.14 -10.31
N LEU A 233 -26.60 17.28 -11.34
CA LEU A 233 -26.15 17.70 -12.66
C LEU A 233 -27.10 18.74 -13.28
N ILE A 234 -28.40 18.51 -13.19
CA ILE A 234 -29.43 19.46 -13.64
C ILE A 234 -29.32 20.78 -12.86
N GLY A 235 -29.18 20.71 -11.53
CA GLY A 235 -29.02 21.89 -10.68
C GLY A 235 -27.78 22.71 -11.03
N VAL A 236 -26.65 22.06 -11.29
CA VAL A 236 -25.41 22.73 -11.75
C VAL A 236 -25.64 23.40 -13.11
N LEU A 237 -26.32 22.72 -14.04
CA LEU A 237 -26.61 23.26 -15.37
C LEU A 237 -27.53 24.48 -15.30
N VAL A 238 -28.61 24.41 -14.51
CA VAL A 238 -29.54 25.53 -14.28
C VAL A 238 -28.82 26.70 -13.61
N PHE A 239 -27.95 26.43 -12.62
CA PHE A 239 -27.15 27.46 -11.96
C PHE A 239 -26.25 28.20 -12.96
N TRP A 240 -25.53 27.47 -13.82
CA TRP A 240 -24.67 28.09 -14.83
C TRP A 240 -25.46 28.88 -15.87
N VAL A 241 -26.61 28.37 -16.33
CA VAL A 241 -27.49 29.09 -17.27
C VAL A 241 -27.98 30.41 -16.65
N PHE A 242 -28.44 30.40 -15.41
CA PHE A 242 -28.87 31.62 -14.71
C PHE A 242 -27.71 32.59 -14.47
N PHE A 243 -26.55 32.08 -14.06
CA PHE A 243 -25.35 32.88 -13.83
C PHE A 243 -24.92 33.61 -15.11
N PHE A 244 -24.87 32.92 -16.25
CA PHE A 244 -24.52 33.55 -17.53
C PHE A 244 -25.61 34.51 -18.03
N ALA A 245 -26.90 34.20 -17.85
CA ALA A 245 -27.99 35.11 -18.21
C ALA A 245 -27.91 36.44 -17.42
N LEU A 246 -27.63 36.38 -16.12
CA LEU A 246 -27.46 37.58 -15.27
C LEU A 246 -26.21 38.39 -15.61
N MET A 247 -25.13 37.72 -16.05
CA MET A 247 -23.92 38.37 -16.52
C MET A 247 -24.14 39.08 -17.87
N CYS A 248 -24.92 38.49 -18.78
CA CYS A 248 -25.26 39.10 -20.06
C CYS A 248 -26.31 40.22 -19.97
N SER A 249 -27.16 40.23 -18.93
CA SER A 249 -28.15 41.30 -18.72
C SER A 249 -27.57 42.58 -18.08
N ARG A 250 -26.27 42.60 -17.76
CA ARG A 250 -25.55 43.76 -17.19
C ARG A 250 -24.54 44.39 -18.15
N ILE A 251 -24.61 44.05 -19.44
CA ILE A 251 -23.92 44.71 -20.56
C ILE A 251 -24.99 45.44 -21.37
#